data_AF-H0A3S3-F1
#
_entry.id   AF-H0A3S3-F1
#
_cell.length_a   1.000
_cell.length_b   1.000
_cell.length_c   1.000
_cell.angle_alpha   90.00
_cell.angle_beta   90.00
_cell.angle_gamma   90.00
#
_symmetry.space_group_name_H-M   'P 1'
#
loop_
_entity.id
_entity.type
_entity.pdbx_description
1 polymer ?
#
loop_
_entity_poly.entity_id
_entity_poly.type
_entity_poly.pdbx_seq_one_letter_code
_entity_poly.pdbx_strand_id
1 'polypeptide(L)'
;MPKEHISRALVRMRGAWLALLALPLGPALLFNLIGGSQRAMAGTALGIGGLLLALRALRRGNGKQAAILVGVATGLLAGMAAHVPPLGAVIFGGMAWLGMSLLYEGAPAPEPP
;
A
#
# COMPACT_ATOMS: atom_id res chain seq x y z
N MET A 1 -9.66 6.35 32.86
CA MET A 1 -9.78 5.51 31.65
C MET A 1 -9.98 6.33 30.36
N PRO A 2 -9.01 7.14 29.86
CA PRO A 2 -9.15 7.82 28.56
C PRO A 2 -8.30 7.25 27.39
N LYS A 3 -7.40 6.29 27.64
CA LYS A 3 -6.37 5.89 26.65
C LYS A 3 -6.91 5.03 25.48
N GLU A 4 -7.99 4.27 25.66
CA GLU A 4 -8.52 3.34 24.66
C GLU A 4 -9.23 4.01 23.47
N HIS A 5 -9.81 5.19 23.66
CA HIS A 5 -10.46 5.91 22.56
C HIS A 5 -9.43 6.50 21.58
N ILE A 6 -8.26 6.90 22.09
CA ILE A 6 -7.19 7.51 21.32
C ILE A 6 -6.48 6.46 20.45
N SER A 7 -6.24 5.25 20.97
CA SER A 7 -5.58 4.18 20.20
C SER A 7 -6.42 3.74 18.99
N ARG A 8 -7.74 3.58 19.17
CA ARG A 8 -8.66 3.20 18.08
C ARG A 8 -8.78 4.27 17.00
N ALA A 9 -8.78 5.55 17.37
CA ALA A 9 -8.80 6.66 16.42
C ALA A 9 -7.54 6.69 15.56
N LEU A 10 -6.37 6.48 16.16
CA LEU A 10 -5.08 6.43 15.46
C LEU A 10 -5.00 5.24 14.48
N VAL A 11 -5.42 4.05 14.89
CA VAL A 11 -5.46 2.87 14.00
C VAL A 11 -6.41 3.09 12.83
N ARG A 12 -7.56 3.72 13.06
CA ARG A 12 -8.57 4.01 12.02
C ARG A 12 -8.09 5.09 11.03
N MET A 13 -7.46 6.16 11.51
CA MET A 13 -6.83 7.18 10.66
C MET A 13 -5.73 6.59 9.77
N ARG A 14 -4.92 5.69 10.32
CA ARG A 14 -3.80 5.05 9.60
C ARG A 14 -4.26 4.17 8.44
N GLY A 15 -5.31 3.38 8.67
CA GLY A 15 -5.98 2.65 7.58
C GLY A 15 -6.60 3.57 6.52
N ALA A 16 -7.11 4.74 6.94
CA ALA A 16 -7.69 5.73 6.02
C ALA A 16 -6.61 6.36 5.11
N TRP A 17 -5.42 6.64 5.62
CA TRP A 17 -4.31 7.15 4.81
C TRP A 17 -3.87 6.16 3.72
N LEU A 18 -3.80 4.87 4.04
CA LEU A 18 -3.54 3.83 3.04
C LEU A 18 -4.64 3.74 1.99
N ALA A 19 -5.91 3.86 2.40
CA ALA A 19 -7.03 3.87 1.47
C ALA A 19 -7.03 5.11 0.57
N LEU A 20 -6.67 6.29 1.10
CA LEU A 20 -6.49 7.52 0.34
C LEU A 20 -5.35 7.41 -0.67
N LEU A 21 -4.22 6.81 -0.29
CA LEU A 21 -3.09 6.55 -1.20
C LEU A 21 -3.44 5.52 -2.28
N ALA A 22 -4.33 4.57 -1.98
CA ALA A 22 -4.82 3.58 -2.94
C ALA A 22 -5.93 4.11 -3.86
N LEU A 23 -6.60 5.21 -3.49
CA LEU A 23 -7.73 5.80 -4.22
C LEU A 23 -7.45 6.07 -5.72
N PRO A 24 -6.29 6.66 -6.13
CA PRO A 24 -6.00 6.87 -7.55
C PRO A 24 -5.79 5.58 -8.35
N LEU A 25 -5.63 4.42 -7.69
CA LEU A 25 -5.46 3.13 -8.38
C LEU A 25 -6.76 2.59 -8.96
N GLY A 26 -7.91 2.97 -8.40
CA GLY A 26 -9.22 2.58 -8.93
C GLY A 26 -9.42 3.06 -10.37
N PRO A 27 -9.29 4.38 -10.65
CA PRO A 27 -9.31 4.92 -12.00
C PRO A 27 -8.25 4.30 -12.92
N ALA A 28 -7.01 4.16 -12.43
CA ALA A 28 -5.92 3.58 -13.22
C ALA A 28 -6.23 2.15 -13.70
N LEU A 29 -6.91 1.35 -12.87
CA LEU A 29 -7.30 0.00 -13.24
C LEU A 29 -8.39 -0.01 -14.31
N LEU A 30 -9.38 0.89 -14.21
CA LEU A 30 -10.40 1.06 -15.25
C LEU A 30 -9.78 1.49 -16.59
N PHE A 31 -8.86 2.46 -16.59
CA PHE A 31 -8.15 2.89 -17.79
C PHE A 31 -7.33 1.76 -18.42
N ASN A 32 -6.62 0.96 -17.61
CA ASN A 32 -5.86 -0.18 -18.11
C ASN A 32 -6.75 -1.32 -18.62
N LEU A 33 -7.94 -1.50 -18.03
CA LEU A 33 -8.94 -2.47 -18.50
C LEU A 33 -9.45 -2.11 -19.89
N ILE A 34 -9.71 -0.81 -20.13
CA ILE A 34 -10.20 -0.29 -21.41
C ILE A 34 -9.10 -0.29 -22.46
N GLY A 35 -7.84 -0.03 -22.06
CA GLY A 35 -6.70 0.01 -22.97
C GLY A 35 -6.24 -1.35 -23.50
N GLY A 36 -6.80 -2.48 -23.02
CA GLY A 36 -6.50 -3.83 -23.53
C GLY A 36 -5.09 -4.36 -23.23
N SER A 37 -4.28 -3.63 -22.48
CA SER A 37 -2.91 -4.03 -22.14
C SER A 37 -2.92 -5.04 -21.00
N GLN A 38 -2.78 -6.32 -21.34
CA GLN A 38 -2.75 -7.43 -20.38
C GLN A 38 -1.65 -7.27 -19.32
N ARG A 39 -0.50 -6.70 -19.70
CA ARG A 39 0.62 -6.39 -18.79
C ARG A 39 0.26 -5.28 -17.80
N ALA A 40 -0.41 -4.23 -18.27
CA ALA A 40 -0.83 -3.13 -17.41
C ALA A 40 -1.96 -3.58 -16.46
N MET A 41 -2.93 -4.36 -16.94
CA MET A 41 -3.96 -4.98 -16.11
C MET A 41 -3.34 -5.85 -15.01
N ALA A 42 -2.40 -6.74 -15.35
CA ALA A 42 -1.70 -7.57 -14.38
C ALA A 42 -0.93 -6.73 -13.34
N GLY A 43 -0.20 -5.70 -13.79
CA GLY A 43 0.51 -4.77 -12.91
C GLY A 43 -0.42 -4.05 -11.93
N THR A 44 -1.57 -3.61 -12.41
CA THR A 44 -2.57 -2.92 -11.58
C THR A 44 -3.23 -3.86 -10.58
N ALA A 45 -3.60 -5.08 -11.01
CA ALA A 45 -4.15 -6.11 -10.14
C ALA A 45 -3.16 -6.53 -9.04
N LEU A 46 -1.88 -6.69 -9.39
CA LEU A 46 -0.81 -6.98 -8.43
C LEU A 46 -0.60 -5.83 -7.44
N GLY A 47 -0.62 -4.58 -7.91
CA GLY A 47 -0.51 -3.42 -7.03
C GLY A 47 -1.68 -3.31 -6.04
N ILE A 48 -2.92 -3.51 -6.49
CA ILE A 48 -4.09 -3.53 -5.61
C ILE A 48 -4.03 -4.71 -4.64
N GLY A 49 -3.73 -5.91 -5.13
CA GLY A 49 -3.60 -7.11 -4.30
C GLY A 49 -2.53 -6.93 -3.21
N GLY A 50 -1.38 -6.35 -3.58
CA GLY A 50 -0.30 -6.03 -2.64
C GLY A 50 -0.71 -5.01 -1.58
N LEU A 51 -1.46 -3.97 -1.94
CA LEU A 51 -1.99 -3.01 -0.97
C LEU A 51 -3.02 -3.63 -0.01
N LEU A 52 -3.90 -4.50 -0.50
CA LEU A 52 -4.84 -5.24 0.34
C LEU A 52 -4.12 -6.16 1.34
N LEU A 53 -3.07 -6.84 0.88
CA LEU A 53 -2.20 -7.64 1.74
C LEU A 53 -1.47 -6.78 2.77
N ALA A 54 -1.00 -5.59 2.38
CA ALA A 54 -0.36 -4.65 3.29
C ALA A 54 -1.33 -4.14 4.37
N LEU A 55 -2.57 -3.80 3.98
CA LEU A 55 -3.65 -3.45 4.91
C LEU A 55 -3.94 -4.59 5.88
N ARG A 56 -3.98 -5.84 5.39
CA ARG A 56 -4.19 -7.03 6.23
C ARG A 56 -3.02 -7.25 7.19
N ALA A 57 -1.78 -7.11 6.74
CA ALA A 57 -0.59 -7.21 7.58
C ALA A 57 -0.60 -6.12 8.67
N LEU A 58 -0.98 -4.90 8.31
CA LEU A 58 -1.07 -3.79 9.23
C LEU A 58 -2.15 -3.98 10.29
N ARG A 59 -3.35 -4.47 9.89
CA ARG A 59 -4.42 -4.82 10.83
C ARG A 59 -4.01 -5.90 11.83
N ARG A 60 -3.05 -6.75 11.48
CA ARG A 60 -2.43 -7.77 12.36
C ARG A 60 -1.27 -7.24 13.20
N GLY A 61 -0.95 -5.94 13.12
CA GLY A 61 0.17 -5.32 13.83
C GLY A 61 1.53 -5.52 13.16
N ASN A 62 1.60 -6.15 11.99
CA ASN A 62 2.86 -6.39 11.29
C ASN A 62 3.25 -5.20 10.40
N GLY A 63 3.64 -4.08 11.04
CA GLY A 63 4.02 -2.84 10.34
C GLY A 63 5.18 -3.02 9.35
N LYS A 64 6.23 -3.78 9.72
CA LYS A 64 7.37 -4.09 8.83
C LYS A 64 6.93 -4.81 7.56
N GLN A 65 6.07 -5.82 7.71
CA GLN A 65 5.55 -6.59 6.59
C GLN A 65 4.65 -5.73 5.70
N ALA A 66 3.81 -4.87 6.30
CA ALA A 66 2.99 -3.93 5.56
C ALA A 66 3.84 -2.96 4.73
N ALA A 67 4.93 -2.43 5.28
CA ALA A 67 5.86 -1.57 4.55
C ALA A 67 6.48 -2.28 3.35
N ILE A 68 6.98 -3.50 3.53
CA ILE A 68 7.58 -4.28 2.43
C ILE A 68 6.53 -4.53 1.33
N LEU A 69 5.32 -4.92 1.71
CA LEU A 69 4.23 -5.18 0.76
C LEU A 69 3.84 -3.93 -0.02
N VAL A 70 3.78 -2.75 0.64
CA VAL A 70 3.55 -1.47 -0.05
C VAL A 70 4.67 -1.20 -1.05
N GLY A 71 5.93 -1.33 -0.66
CA GLY A 71 7.06 -1.11 -1.57
C GLY A 71 7.06 -2.02 -2.80
N VAL A 72 6.85 -3.32 -2.59
CA VAL A 72 6.76 -4.30 -3.68
C VAL A 72 5.56 -4.01 -4.59
N ALA A 73 4.40 -3.71 -4.01
CA ALA A 73 3.20 -3.36 -4.77
C ALA A 73 3.42 -2.12 -5.65
N THR A 74 4.03 -1.07 -5.09
CA THR A 74 4.34 0.16 -5.82
C THR A 74 5.36 -0.08 -6.94
N GLY A 75 6.41 -0.85 -6.69
CA GLY A 75 7.41 -1.18 -7.71
C GLY A 75 6.82 -1.98 -8.87
N LEU A 76 6.00 -3.00 -8.58
CA LEU A 76 5.30 -3.78 -9.61
C LEU A 76 4.33 -2.90 -10.41
N LEU A 77 3.59 -2.03 -9.74
CA LEU A 77 2.67 -1.11 -10.40
C LEU A 77 3.41 -0.11 -11.30
N ALA A 78 4.50 0.49 -10.81
CA ALA A 78 5.32 1.41 -11.59
C ALA A 78 5.91 0.74 -12.84
N GLY A 79 6.51 -0.44 -12.69
CA GLY A 79 7.18 -1.13 -13.79
C GLY A 79 6.23 -1.78 -14.80
N MET A 80 5.07 -2.28 -14.36
CA MET A 80 4.15 -3.03 -15.23
C MET A 80 2.99 -2.19 -15.76
N ALA A 81 2.42 -1.30 -14.93
CA ALA A 81 1.24 -0.52 -15.28
C ALA A 81 1.61 0.89 -15.78
N ALA A 82 2.63 1.53 -15.20
CA ALA A 82 3.05 2.88 -15.59
C ALA A 82 4.24 2.90 -16.57
N HIS A 83 4.70 1.73 -17.03
CA HIS A 83 5.84 1.57 -17.95
C HIS A 83 7.12 2.29 -17.51
N VAL A 84 7.31 2.47 -16.20
CA VAL A 84 8.53 3.04 -15.64
C VAL A 84 9.70 2.08 -15.89
N PRO A 85 10.89 2.57 -16.30
CA PRO A 85 12.07 1.74 -16.45
C PRO A 85 12.40 0.96 -15.17
N PRO A 86 13.02 -0.23 -15.24
CA PRO A 86 13.24 -1.09 -14.09
C PRO A 86 13.89 -0.40 -12.89
N LEU A 87 14.92 0.43 -13.14
CA LEU A 87 15.59 1.20 -12.09
C LEU A 87 14.64 2.19 -11.42
N GLY A 88 13.82 2.90 -12.20
CA GLY A 88 12.80 3.81 -11.67
C GLY A 88 11.75 3.08 -10.84
N ALA A 89 11.30 1.91 -11.29
CA ALA A 89 10.34 1.09 -10.55
C ALA A 89 10.90 0.64 -9.18
N VAL A 90 12.18 0.26 -9.12
CA VAL A 90 12.88 -0.06 -7.86
C VAL A 90 12.95 1.15 -6.94
N ILE A 91 13.26 2.34 -7.48
CA ILE A 91 13.32 3.59 -6.71
C ILE A 91 11.93 3.92 -6.14
N PHE A 92 10.87 3.87 -6.95
CA PHE A 92 9.50 4.12 -6.49
C PHE A 92 9.06 3.13 -5.41
N GLY A 93 9.38 1.84 -5.58
CA GLY A 93 9.13 0.82 -4.56
C GLY A 93 9.89 1.09 -3.26
N GLY A 94 11.16 1.49 -3.36
CA GLY A 94 11.98 1.88 -2.21
C GLY A 94 11.44 3.11 -1.47
N MET A 95 11.01 4.14 -2.19
CA MET A 95 10.39 5.34 -1.61
C MET A 95 9.09 4.99 -0.89
N ALA A 96 8.24 4.14 -1.47
CA ALA A 96 6.99 3.71 -0.85
C ALA A 96 7.23 2.84 0.39
N TRP A 97 8.21 1.94 0.34
CA TRP A 97 8.65 1.17 1.50
C TRP A 97 9.16 2.07 2.62
N LEU A 98 10.03 3.04 2.31
CA LEU A 98 10.59 3.96 3.28
C LEU A 98 9.50 4.85 3.90
N GLY A 99 8.63 5.46 3.07
CA GLY A 99 7.53 6.29 3.54
C GLY A 99 6.57 5.52 4.45
N MET A 100 6.26 4.27 4.09
CA MET A 100 5.43 3.40 4.92
C MET A 100 6.16 2.96 6.20
N SER A 101 7.46 2.72 6.15
CA SER A 101 8.27 2.39 7.33
C SER A 101 8.26 3.58 8.30
N LEU A 102 8.52 4.80 7.82
CA LEU A 102 8.51 6.02 8.64
C LEU A 102 7.12 6.33 9.24
N LEU A 103 6.04 6.10 8.48
CA LEU A 103 4.67 6.26 9.01
C LEU A 103 4.31 5.23 10.09
N TYR A 104 4.99 4.09 10.10
CA TYR A 104 4.64 2.95 10.94
C TYR A 104 5.67 2.51 11.97
N GLU A 105 6.84 3.13 11.97
CA GLU A 105 7.87 2.95 12.99
C GLU A 105 7.37 3.41 14.37
N GLY A 106 7.63 2.61 15.40
CA GLY A 106 7.30 2.94 16.80
C GLY A 106 5.82 2.89 17.16
N ALA A 107 4.93 2.48 16.26
CA ALA A 107 3.51 2.50 16.58
C ALA A 107 3.05 1.24 17.34
N PRO A 108 2.16 1.39 18.35
CA PRO A 108 1.65 0.27 19.11
C PRO A 108 0.94 -0.73 18.18
N ALA A 109 1.17 -2.03 18.42
CA ALA A 109 0.38 -3.07 17.78
C ALA A 109 -1.09 -2.90 18.19
N PRO A 110 -2.05 -3.00 17.25
CA PRO A 110 -3.46 -2.96 17.61
C PRO A 110 -3.76 -4.15 18.55
N GLU A 111 -4.35 -3.88 19.71
CA GLU A 111 -4.83 -4.92 20.62
C GLU A 111 -5.86 -5.81 19.89
N PRO A 112 -5.78 -7.15 20.05
CA PRO A 112 -6.81 -8.04 19.52
C PRO A 112 -8.19 -7.70 20.14
N PRO A 113 -9.29 -7.82 19.38
CA PRO A 113 -10.64 -7.64 19.92
C PRO A 113 -11.03 -8.71 20.95
#